data_AF-A0A915J0E9-F1
#
_entry.id   AF-A0A915J0E9-F1
#
_cell.length_a   1.000
_cell.length_b   1.000
_cell.length_c   1.000
_cell.angle_alpha   90.00
_cell.angle_beta   90.00
_cell.angle_gamma   90.00
#
_symmetry.space_group_name_H-M   'P 1'
#
loop_
_entity.id
_entity.type
_entity.pdbx_description
1 polymer ?
#
loop_
_entity_poly.entity_id
_entity_poly.type
_entity_poly.pdbx_seq_one_letter_code
_entity_poly.pdbx_strand_id
1 'polypeptide(L)'
;RYEILFCLNYFKPDCVIFYNTDIWCIRQVEIYNASLPSMTANNTETGSTVISLRIYLLMYETSAEEQRYLTSLQQEKSSFEKLFKEETTLLIRKQDDRKIDAAVSSSILSENFYMNDSHDADSDGVAQQTIVVDMREFRSELPALLHMRNVLLVPATLIVGDYILTSQICVERKAPQDLVGSLQSGRLFDQCRAMCRFYEKPLLLVELQSGRKGWRRFDDRQSAAKLAI
;
A
#
# COMPACT_ATOMS: atom_id res chain seq x y z
N ARG A 1 9.40 13.61 -15.09
CA ARG A 1 8.06 14.27 -15.16
C ARG A 1 8.13 15.64 -14.47
N TYR A 2 9.07 16.51 -14.87
CA TYR A 2 9.30 17.87 -14.35
C TYR A 2 9.51 18.88 -15.51
N GLU A 3 8.99 18.58 -16.70
CA GLU A 3 9.32 19.34 -17.91
C GLU A 3 8.81 20.78 -17.87
N ILE A 4 7.58 21.01 -17.39
CA ILE A 4 6.94 22.32 -17.53
C ILE A 4 7.58 23.40 -16.64
N LEU A 5 7.86 23.10 -15.37
CA LEU A 5 8.46 24.08 -14.46
C LEU A 5 9.91 24.41 -14.86
N PHE A 6 10.66 23.42 -15.37
CA PHE A 6 11.98 23.64 -15.94
C PHE A 6 11.93 24.57 -17.15
N CYS A 7 11.01 24.31 -18.09
CA CYS A 7 10.81 25.17 -19.26
C CYS A 7 10.40 26.60 -18.86
N LEU A 8 9.50 26.76 -17.87
CA LEU A 8 9.10 28.08 -17.38
C LEU A 8 10.28 28.85 -16.78
N ASN A 9 11.12 28.19 -15.97
CA ASN A 9 12.30 28.81 -15.37
C ASN A 9 13.40 29.14 -16.39
N TYR A 10 13.54 28.31 -17.43
CA TYR A 10 14.54 28.51 -18.49
C TYR A 10 14.15 29.63 -19.45
N PHE A 11 12.93 29.58 -19.99
CA PHE A 11 12.47 30.53 -21.00
C PHE A 11 11.93 31.84 -20.42
N LYS A 12 11.50 31.84 -19.15
CA LYS A 12 10.87 32.98 -18.47
C LYS A 12 9.87 33.73 -19.35
N PRO A 13 8.84 33.03 -19.85
CA PRO A 13 7.91 33.65 -20.79
C PRO A 13 7.08 34.74 -20.12
N ASP A 14 6.75 35.80 -20.85
CA ASP A 14 5.78 36.82 -20.42
C ASP A 14 4.32 36.40 -20.71
N CYS A 15 4.14 35.40 -21.58
CA CYS A 15 2.85 34.90 -22.05
C CYS A 15 2.86 33.38 -22.17
N VAL A 16 1.84 32.72 -21.63
CA VAL A 16 1.62 31.27 -21.73
C VAL A 16 0.24 31.01 -22.34
N ILE A 17 0.20 30.18 -23.37
CA ILE A 17 -1.02 29.78 -24.05
C ILE A 17 -1.24 28.28 -23.83
N PHE A 18 -2.35 27.93 -23.20
CA PHE A 18 -2.79 26.55 -23.01
C PHE A 18 -3.68 26.13 -24.16
N TYR A 19 -3.18 25.19 -24.98
CA TYR A 19 -3.97 24.57 -26.04
C TYR A 19 -4.92 23.48 -25.51
N ASN A 20 -4.48 22.71 -24.52
CA ASN A 20 -5.28 21.72 -23.81
C ASN A 20 -5.20 22.06 -22.32
N THR A 21 -6.35 22.27 -21.68
CA THR A 21 -6.40 22.71 -20.29
C THR A 21 -6.32 21.51 -19.34
N ASP A 22 -5.13 21.29 -18.80
CA ASP A 22 -4.92 20.39 -17.66
C ASP A 22 -4.73 21.22 -16.39
N ILE A 23 -5.50 20.88 -15.36
CA ILE A 23 -5.45 21.52 -14.04
C ILE A 23 -4.04 21.44 -13.44
N TRP A 24 -3.31 20.34 -13.65
CA TRP A 24 -1.96 20.19 -13.13
C TRP A 24 -0.99 21.23 -13.71
N CYS A 25 -1.03 21.43 -15.03
CA CYS A 25 -0.16 22.40 -15.70
C CYS A 25 -0.49 23.83 -15.28
N ILE A 26 -1.77 24.15 -15.09
CA ILE A 26 -2.22 25.45 -14.59
C ILE A 26 -1.64 25.70 -13.19
N ARG A 27 -1.73 24.72 -12.27
CA ARG A 27 -1.13 24.85 -10.93
C ARG A 27 0.39 25.02 -10.95
N GLN A 28 1.10 24.38 -11.89
CA GLN A 28 2.54 24.61 -12.05
C GLN A 28 2.84 26.05 -12.49
N VAL A 29 2.03 26.60 -13.40
CA VAL A 29 2.15 27.99 -13.82
C VAL A 29 1.78 28.97 -12.70
N GLU A 30 0.76 28.66 -11.89
CA GLU A 30 0.41 29.46 -10.70
C GLU A 30 1.56 29.49 -9.69
N ILE A 31 2.18 28.35 -9.40
CA ILE A 31 3.36 28.26 -8.53
C ILE A 31 4.52 29.06 -9.13
N TYR A 32 4.77 28.93 -10.43
CA TYR A 32 5.80 29.71 -11.11
C TYR A 32 5.54 31.21 -10.98
N ASN A 33 4.31 31.67 -11.26
CA ASN A 33 3.93 33.08 -11.11
C ASN A 33 4.04 33.58 -9.66
N ALA A 34 3.72 32.73 -8.66
CA ALA A 34 3.86 33.06 -7.25
C ALA A 34 5.33 33.08 -6.77
N SER A 35 6.20 32.28 -7.39
CA SER A 35 7.63 32.19 -7.07
C SER A 35 8.47 33.25 -7.79
N LEU A 36 7.93 33.89 -8.83
CA LEU A 36 8.55 35.09 -9.38
C LEU A 36 8.58 36.17 -8.28
N PRO A 37 9.75 36.74 -7.96
CA PRO A 37 9.81 37.89 -7.09
C PRO A 37 8.90 38.96 -7.67
N SER A 38 7.96 39.49 -6.88
CA SER A 38 7.22 40.70 -7.24
C SER A 38 8.27 41.78 -7.54
N MET A 39 8.56 42.00 -8.82
CA MET A 39 9.52 42.98 -9.32
C MET A 39 8.92 44.38 -9.19
N THR A 40 8.49 44.73 -7.98
CA THR A 40 7.93 46.03 -7.59
C THR A 40 8.32 46.33 -6.14
N ALA A 41 9.60 46.64 -5.96
CA ALA A 41 10.21 47.39 -4.88
C ALA A 41 11.70 47.38 -5.24
N ASN A 42 12.27 48.33 -5.97
CA ASN A 42 12.34 49.75 -5.68
C ASN A 42 12.80 50.46 -6.96
N ASN A 43 12.09 51.50 -7.41
CA ASN A 43 12.71 52.78 -7.80
C ASN A 43 11.66 53.70 -8.43
N THR A 44 11.71 54.92 -7.92
CA THR A 44 10.98 56.12 -8.26
C THR A 44 11.02 56.46 -9.75
N GLU A 45 9.87 56.90 -10.27
CA GLU A 45 9.73 57.88 -11.36
C GLU A 45 10.18 57.45 -12.77
N THR A 46 9.58 56.38 -13.31
CA THR A 46 9.02 56.33 -14.69
C THR A 46 8.41 54.95 -14.94
N GLY A 47 7.09 54.84 -14.77
CA GLY A 47 6.27 53.72 -15.27
C GLY A 47 6.82 52.30 -15.08
N SER A 48 7.04 51.84 -13.84
CA SER A 48 7.32 50.43 -13.55
C SER A 48 6.18 49.55 -14.05
N THR A 49 6.41 48.81 -15.14
CA THR A 49 5.46 47.83 -15.66
C THR A 49 5.60 46.58 -14.81
N VAL A 50 4.58 46.28 -14.01
CA VAL A 50 4.46 45.00 -13.29
C VAL A 50 4.49 43.89 -14.35
N ILE A 51 5.55 43.09 -14.38
CA ILE A 51 5.63 41.92 -15.26
C ILE A 51 4.74 40.84 -14.65
N SER A 52 3.47 40.85 -15.00
CA SER A 52 2.53 39.77 -14.67
C SER A 52 2.45 38.78 -15.82
N LEU A 53 2.67 37.49 -15.53
CA LEU A 53 2.52 36.42 -16.52
C LEU A 53 1.08 36.43 -17.08
N ARG A 54 0.93 36.60 -18.40
CA ARG A 54 -0.39 36.51 -19.06
C ARG A 54 -0.68 35.07 -19.46
N ILE A 55 -1.81 34.54 -18.99
CA ILE A 55 -2.21 33.17 -19.24
C ILE A 55 -3.48 33.18 -20.10
N TYR A 56 -3.43 32.51 -21.25
CA TYR A 56 -4.57 32.32 -22.15
C TYR A 56 -4.94 30.85 -22.19
N LEU A 57 -6.22 30.54 -21.99
CA LEU A 57 -6.77 29.19 -22.09
C LEU A 57 -7.61 29.13 -23.36
N LEU A 58 -7.26 28.24 -24.28
CA LEU A 58 -8.12 27.94 -25.42
C LEU A 58 -9.06 26.82 -25.03
N MET A 59 -10.35 27.10 -25.02
CA MET A 59 -11.39 26.14 -24.71
C MET A 59 -12.54 26.29 -25.69
N TYR A 60 -13.06 25.17 -26.15
CA TYR A 60 -14.29 25.12 -26.94
C TYR A 60 -15.49 25.08 -25.99
N GLU A 61 -16.38 26.06 -26.11
CA GLU A 61 -17.63 26.08 -25.36
C GLU A 61 -18.48 24.85 -25.72
N THR A 62 -19.19 24.30 -24.73
CA THR A 62 -20.08 23.13 -24.85
C THR A 62 -19.39 21.86 -25.37
N SER A 63 -18.06 21.79 -25.25
CA SER A 63 -17.26 20.64 -25.66
C SER A 63 -17.06 19.63 -24.52
N ALA A 64 -16.75 18.39 -24.89
CA ALA A 64 -16.30 17.36 -23.95
C ALA A 64 -15.00 17.77 -23.21
N GLU A 65 -14.16 18.59 -23.83
CA GLU A 65 -12.94 19.13 -23.21
C GLU A 65 -13.26 20.03 -22.02
N GLU A 66 -14.18 20.98 -22.20
CA GLU A 66 -14.68 21.86 -21.14
C GLU A 66 -15.30 21.05 -20.00
N GLN A 67 -16.19 20.10 -20.33
CA GLN A 67 -16.83 19.27 -19.33
C GLN A 67 -15.80 18.46 -18.52
N ARG A 68 -14.76 17.92 -19.18
CA ARG A 68 -13.68 17.19 -18.51
C ARG A 68 -12.91 18.09 -17.54
N TYR A 69 -12.54 19.29 -17.98
CA TYR A 69 -11.83 20.27 -17.15
C TYR A 69 -12.67 20.69 -15.92
N LEU A 70 -13.94 21.04 -16.12
CA LEU A 70 -14.87 21.40 -15.04
C LEU A 70 -15.10 20.26 -14.05
N THR A 71 -15.23 19.03 -14.56
CA THR A 71 -15.39 17.84 -13.71
C THR A 71 -14.15 17.61 -12.86
N SER A 72 -12.95 17.74 -13.43
CA SER A 72 -11.69 17.63 -12.67
C SER A 72 -11.57 18.71 -11.58
N LEU A 73 -11.93 19.97 -11.88
CA LEU A 73 -11.98 21.05 -10.88
C LEU A 73 -12.96 20.74 -9.74
N GLN A 74 -14.17 20.26 -10.08
CA GLN A 74 -15.19 19.93 -9.09
C GLN A 74 -14.77 18.73 -8.22
N GLN A 75 -14.14 17.72 -8.81
CA GLN A 75 -13.60 16.57 -8.09
C GLN A 75 -12.51 16.98 -7.12
N GLU A 76 -11.55 17.82 -7.55
CA GLU A 76 -10.50 18.36 -6.68
C GLU A 76 -11.11 19.10 -5.49
N LYS A 77 -12.03 20.04 -5.76
CA LYS A 77 -12.73 20.81 -4.71
C LYS A 77 -13.44 19.89 -3.72
N SER A 78 -14.24 18.95 -4.21
CA SER A 78 -15.01 18.05 -3.34
C SER A 78 -14.11 17.12 -2.51
N SER A 79 -12.96 16.72 -3.06
CA SER A 79 -11.99 15.87 -2.37
C SER A 79 -11.28 16.64 -1.26
N PHE A 80 -10.92 17.90 -1.53
CA PHE A 80 -10.34 18.80 -0.54
C PHE A 80 -11.33 19.08 0.60
N GLU A 81 -12.59 19.43 0.30
CA GLU A 81 -13.61 19.67 1.33
C GLU A 81 -13.84 18.43 2.22
N LYS A 82 -13.83 17.23 1.63
CA LYS A 82 -13.91 15.97 2.40
C LYS A 82 -12.73 15.80 3.34
N LEU A 83 -11.51 16.05 2.86
CA LEU A 83 -10.29 15.97 3.67
C LEU A 83 -10.37 16.91 4.88
N PHE A 84 -10.79 18.17 4.68
CA PHE A 84 -10.95 19.12 5.78
C PHE A 84 -12.04 18.69 6.77
N LYS A 85 -13.15 18.14 6.27
CA LYS A 85 -14.21 17.61 7.13
C LYS A 85 -13.71 16.44 7.97
N GLU A 86 -12.92 15.55 7.40
CA GLU A 86 -12.32 14.42 8.12
C GLU A 86 -11.26 14.89 9.11
N GLU A 87 -10.39 15.82 8.73
CA GLU A 87 -9.36 16.41 9.61
C GLU A 87 -9.99 17.09 10.84
N THR A 88 -11.03 17.92 10.63
CA THR A 88 -11.75 18.57 11.74
C THR A 88 -12.50 17.58 12.63
N THR A 89 -12.91 16.43 12.08
CA THR A 89 -13.55 15.34 12.83
C THR A 89 -12.53 14.47 13.58
N LEU A 90 -11.29 14.40 13.08
CA LEU A 90 -10.16 13.65 13.65
C LEU A 90 -9.55 14.37 14.87
N LEU A 91 -10.36 14.69 15.87
CA LEU A 91 -9.92 14.84 17.26
C LEU A 91 -9.69 13.44 17.88
N ILE A 92 -8.75 12.68 17.33
CA ILE A 92 -8.28 11.46 18.00
C ILE A 92 -7.29 11.88 19.08
N ARG A 93 -7.70 11.76 20.34
CA ARG A 93 -6.79 11.80 21.49
C ARG A 93 -5.79 10.66 21.29
N LYS A 94 -4.52 11.00 21.04
CA LYS A 94 -3.40 10.07 20.99
C LYS A 94 -3.35 9.31 22.32
N GLN A 95 -3.98 8.14 22.40
CA GLN A 95 -3.85 7.24 23.53
C GLN A 95 -2.56 6.44 23.33
N ASP A 96 -1.50 6.93 23.98
CA ASP A 96 -0.31 6.21 24.42
C ASP A 96 0.22 5.08 23.52
N ASP A 97 0.81 5.46 22.38
CA ASP A 97 1.76 4.62 21.61
C ASP A 97 3.00 4.19 22.43
N ARG A 98 3.19 4.76 23.63
CA ARG A 98 4.35 4.50 24.51
C ARG A 98 4.49 3.05 24.98
N LYS A 99 3.45 2.21 24.84
CA LYS A 99 3.56 0.77 25.14
C LYS A 99 4.09 -0.06 23.97
N ILE A 100 3.93 0.41 22.74
CA ILE A 100 4.38 -0.31 21.53
C ILE A 100 5.87 -0.01 21.30
N ASP A 101 6.29 1.24 21.46
CA ASP A 101 7.69 1.65 21.25
C ASP A 101 8.67 1.03 22.26
N ALA A 102 8.22 0.75 23.49
CA ALA A 102 9.05 0.11 24.52
C ALA A 102 9.35 -1.36 24.21
N ALA A 103 8.46 -2.07 23.50
CA ALA A 103 8.66 -3.46 23.09
C ALA A 103 9.45 -3.58 21.76
N VAL A 104 9.32 -2.60 20.87
CA VAL A 104 10.07 -2.53 19.60
C VAL A 104 11.52 -2.08 19.84
N SER A 105 11.74 -1.16 20.78
CA SER A 105 13.10 -0.71 21.14
C SER A 105 13.91 -1.80 21.86
N SER A 106 13.27 -2.69 22.63
CA SER A 106 13.96 -3.79 23.30
C SER A 106 14.33 -4.94 22.36
N SER A 107 13.57 -5.15 21.28
CA SER A 107 13.82 -6.22 20.30
C SER A 107 14.92 -5.85 19.29
N ILE A 108 14.97 -4.59 18.82
CA ILE A 108 16.02 -4.13 17.89
C ILE A 108 17.40 -4.06 18.57
N LEU A 109 17.46 -3.82 19.89
CA LEU A 109 18.72 -3.81 20.63
C LEU A 109 19.27 -5.21 20.93
N SER A 110 18.45 -6.27 20.85
CA SER A 110 18.89 -7.65 21.08
C SER A 110 19.47 -8.35 19.85
N GLU A 111 19.26 -7.82 18.65
CA GLU A 111 19.55 -8.54 17.39
C GLU A 111 20.97 -8.30 16.84
N ASN A 112 21.78 -7.45 17.48
CA ASN A 112 23.17 -7.15 17.07
C ASN A 112 24.27 -7.87 17.88
N PHE A 113 23.98 -8.90 18.70
CA PHE A 113 25.01 -9.52 19.56
C PHE A 113 25.19 -11.05 19.56
N TYR A 114 24.58 -11.84 18.67
CA TYR A 114 24.84 -13.29 18.64
C TYR A 114 25.46 -13.77 17.33
N MET A 115 26.70 -13.35 17.13
CA MET A 115 27.74 -14.17 16.51
C MET A 115 28.82 -14.40 17.57
N ASN A 116 28.60 -15.37 18.46
CA ASN A 116 29.65 -16.07 19.19
C ASN A 116 29.10 -17.29 19.94
N ASP A 117 29.54 -18.44 19.45
CA ASP A 117 29.96 -19.67 20.13
C ASP A 117 29.66 -19.89 21.63
N SER A 118 29.13 -21.11 21.87
CA SER A 118 29.35 -22.00 23.01
C SER A 118 28.60 -21.81 24.35
N HIS A 119 28.08 -22.97 24.80
CA HIS A 119 27.81 -23.43 26.16
C HIS A 119 26.48 -23.08 26.87
N ASP A 120 25.76 -24.17 27.18
CA ASP A 120 24.89 -24.45 28.33
C ASP A 120 24.29 -23.26 29.10
N ALA A 121 22.96 -23.12 29.01
CA ALA A 121 22.14 -22.87 30.19
C ALA A 121 20.66 -23.13 29.91
N ASP A 122 20.11 -24.01 30.73
CA ASP A 122 18.71 -24.27 31.01
C ASP A 122 17.97 -22.94 31.27
N SER A 123 17.17 -22.48 30.31
CA SER A 123 16.21 -21.40 30.52
C SER A 123 14.93 -21.76 29.78
N ASP A 124 13.85 -21.89 30.56
CA ASP A 124 12.47 -22.12 30.11
C ASP A 124 11.92 -20.83 29.47
N GLY A 125 12.64 -20.31 28.48
CA GLY A 125 12.29 -19.16 27.67
C GLY A 125 11.38 -19.61 26.55
N VAL A 126 10.19 -19.01 26.45
CA VAL A 126 9.27 -19.23 25.32
C VAL A 126 10.02 -18.92 24.03
N ALA A 127 10.48 -19.95 23.34
CA ALA A 127 11.23 -19.82 22.10
C ALA A 127 10.42 -18.97 21.11
N GLN A 128 11.01 -17.87 20.65
CA GLN A 128 10.37 -17.00 19.67
C GLN A 128 10.10 -17.81 18.39
N GLN A 129 8.82 -17.94 18.05
CA GLN A 129 8.42 -18.71 16.87
C GLN A 129 8.96 -18.04 15.61
N THR A 130 9.67 -18.81 14.80
CA THR A 130 10.26 -18.33 13.55
C THR A 130 9.57 -19.01 12.37
N ILE A 131 9.15 -18.22 11.38
CA ILE A 131 8.53 -18.71 10.14
C ILE A 131 9.33 -18.15 8.96
N VAL A 132 9.68 -19.03 8.01
CA VAL A 132 10.26 -18.59 6.74
C VAL A 132 9.12 -18.27 5.78
N VAL A 133 9.15 -17.09 5.16
CA VAL A 133 8.08 -16.59 4.29
C VAL A 133 8.65 -16.31 2.91
N ASP A 134 7.94 -16.74 1.87
CA ASP A 134 8.30 -16.39 0.49
C ASP A 134 8.21 -14.87 0.26
N MET A 135 9.24 -14.27 -0.34
CA MET A 135 9.27 -12.82 -0.58
C MET A 135 8.06 -12.27 -1.35
N ARG A 136 7.44 -13.09 -2.23
CA ARG A 136 6.26 -12.68 -3.01
C ARG A 136 5.02 -12.51 -2.13
N GLU A 137 4.98 -13.22 -1.01
CA GLU A 137 3.84 -13.27 -0.10
C GLU A 137 3.75 -12.05 0.82
N PHE A 138 4.81 -11.24 0.94
CA PHE A 138 4.79 -9.94 1.63
C PHE A 138 3.87 -8.89 1.00
N ARG A 139 3.27 -9.19 -0.16
CA ARG A 139 2.20 -8.37 -0.75
C ARG A 139 0.84 -8.60 -0.09
N SER A 140 0.69 -9.65 0.72
CA SER A 140 -0.53 -9.95 1.48
C SER A 140 -0.47 -9.37 2.89
N GLU A 141 -1.62 -9.34 3.57
CA GLU A 141 -1.72 -8.82 4.94
C GLU A 141 -1.18 -9.79 6.01
N LEU A 142 -1.09 -11.08 5.71
CA LEU A 142 -0.79 -12.11 6.70
C LEU A 142 0.62 -11.99 7.31
N PRO A 143 1.70 -11.71 6.55
CA PRO A 143 3.02 -11.48 7.15
C PRO A 143 3.03 -10.32 8.15
N ALA A 144 2.34 -9.21 7.83
CA ALA A 144 2.25 -8.07 8.75
C ALA A 144 1.55 -8.46 10.07
N LEU A 145 0.46 -9.24 9.99
CA LEU A 145 -0.27 -9.71 11.17
C LEU A 145 0.54 -10.69 12.02
N LEU A 146 1.31 -11.59 11.41
CA LEU A 146 2.18 -12.52 12.13
C LEU A 146 3.28 -11.77 12.88
N HIS A 147 3.88 -10.77 12.24
CA HIS A 147 4.89 -9.92 12.88
C HIS A 147 4.32 -9.15 14.08
N MET A 148 3.11 -8.58 13.95
CA MET A 148 2.41 -7.93 15.08
C MET A 148 2.12 -8.89 16.25
N ARG A 149 2.14 -10.20 16.02
CA ARG A 149 1.96 -11.24 17.05
C ARG A 149 3.28 -11.77 17.61
N ASN A 150 4.38 -11.07 17.39
CA ASN A 150 5.71 -11.41 17.89
C ASN A 150 6.28 -12.72 17.30
N VAL A 151 5.89 -13.06 16.06
CA VAL A 151 6.48 -14.14 15.28
C VAL A 151 7.63 -13.57 14.46
N LEU A 152 8.82 -14.16 14.55
CA LEU A 152 9.97 -13.78 13.73
C LEU A 152 9.75 -14.26 12.30
N LEU A 153 9.78 -13.35 11.34
CA LEU A 153 9.62 -13.68 9.92
C LEU A 153 10.95 -13.59 9.19
N VAL A 154 11.36 -14.69 8.57
CA VAL A 154 12.58 -14.75 7.76
C VAL A 154 12.17 -14.72 6.28
N PRO A 155 12.39 -13.60 5.55
CA PRO A 155 12.08 -13.54 4.13
C PRO A 155 13.08 -14.38 3.34
N ALA A 156 12.58 -15.29 2.49
CA ALA A 156 13.39 -16.11 1.60
C ALA A 156 12.70 -16.27 0.25
N THR A 157 13.44 -16.61 -0.82
CA THR A 157 12.83 -16.96 -2.11
C THR A 157 12.61 -18.47 -2.14
N LEU A 158 11.38 -18.91 -2.00
CA LEU A 158 11.04 -20.33 -1.91
C LEU A 158 10.67 -20.89 -3.28
N ILE A 159 11.18 -22.09 -3.57
CA ILE A 159 10.83 -22.82 -4.80
C ILE A 159 9.45 -23.48 -4.64
N VAL A 160 9.11 -23.91 -3.43
CA VAL A 160 7.89 -24.68 -3.10
C VAL A 160 7.30 -24.16 -1.79
N GLY A 161 6.03 -23.78 -1.84
CA GLY A 161 5.28 -23.23 -0.72
C GLY A 161 5.47 -21.72 -0.51
N ASP A 162 4.58 -21.15 0.29
CA ASP A 162 4.60 -19.72 0.65
C ASP A 162 5.13 -19.51 2.07
N TYR A 163 4.87 -20.44 2.98
CA TYR A 163 5.35 -20.39 4.36
C TYR A 163 5.95 -21.74 4.78
N ILE A 164 7.10 -21.71 5.46
CA ILE A 164 7.69 -22.89 6.10
C ILE A 164 7.64 -22.66 7.59
N LEU A 165 6.78 -23.44 8.27
CA LEU A 165 6.60 -23.34 9.72
C LEU A 165 7.70 -24.12 10.46
N THR A 166 8.08 -25.26 9.90
CA THR A 166 9.16 -26.12 10.38
C THR A 166 9.81 -26.82 9.18
N SER A 167 10.94 -27.49 9.36
CA SER A 167 11.60 -28.25 8.29
C SER A 167 10.71 -29.34 7.64
N GLN A 168 9.61 -29.73 8.30
CA GLN A 168 8.66 -30.74 7.81
C GLN A 168 7.36 -30.14 7.28
N ILE A 169 7.00 -28.91 7.71
CA ILE A 169 5.67 -28.33 7.48
C ILE A 169 5.79 -27.13 6.55
N CYS A 170 5.20 -27.27 5.38
CA CYS A 170 5.07 -26.24 4.36
C CYS A 170 3.60 -25.87 4.17
N VAL A 171 3.31 -24.58 4.03
CA VAL A 171 1.98 -24.05 3.77
C VAL A 171 1.98 -23.33 2.43
N GLU A 172 1.06 -23.72 1.56
CA GLU A 172 0.65 -22.93 0.40
C GLU A 172 -0.63 -22.18 0.77
N ARG A 173 -0.62 -20.85 0.63
CA ARG A 173 -1.78 -20.01 0.89
C ARG A 173 -2.50 -19.72 -0.43
N LYS A 174 -3.82 -19.90 -0.46
CA LYS A 174 -4.64 -19.65 -1.63
C LYS A 174 -5.85 -18.79 -1.31
N ALA A 175 -5.95 -17.64 -1.97
CA ALA A 175 -7.16 -16.84 -1.97
C ALA A 175 -8.28 -17.55 -2.78
N PRO A 176 -9.57 -17.32 -2.48
CA PRO A 176 -10.69 -17.95 -3.17
C PRO A 176 -10.65 -17.82 -4.69
N GLN A 177 -10.29 -16.63 -5.19
CA GLN A 177 -10.27 -16.34 -6.62
C GLN A 177 -9.13 -17.11 -7.32
N ASP A 178 -7.95 -17.16 -6.70
CA ASP A 178 -6.81 -17.90 -7.21
C ASP A 178 -7.01 -19.42 -7.13
N LEU A 179 -7.79 -19.89 -6.14
CA LEU A 179 -8.12 -21.31 -6.01
C LEU A 179 -8.92 -21.79 -7.22
N VAL A 180 -9.96 -21.06 -7.63
CA VAL A 180 -10.77 -21.43 -8.80
C VAL A 180 -9.91 -21.49 -10.07
N GLY A 181 -9.12 -20.46 -10.32
CA GLY A 181 -8.25 -20.41 -11.50
C GLY A 181 -7.16 -21.50 -11.50
N SER A 182 -6.57 -21.78 -10.34
CA SER A 182 -5.52 -22.82 -10.22
C SER A 182 -6.06 -24.25 -10.29
N LEU A 183 -7.31 -24.48 -9.89
CA LEU A 183 -8.01 -25.75 -10.10
C LEU A 183 -8.33 -25.97 -11.57
N GLN A 184 -8.88 -24.95 -12.26
CA GLN A 184 -9.24 -25.04 -13.67
C GLN A 184 -8.03 -25.27 -14.58
N SER A 185 -6.90 -24.61 -14.28
CA SER A 185 -5.65 -24.77 -15.03
C SER A 185 -4.85 -26.02 -14.65
N GLY A 186 -5.23 -26.74 -13.60
CA GLY A 186 -4.45 -27.85 -13.04
C GLY A 186 -3.22 -27.42 -12.24
N ARG A 187 -2.86 -26.13 -12.23
CA ARG A 187 -1.69 -25.59 -11.51
C ARG A 187 -1.66 -25.97 -10.03
N LEU A 188 -2.81 -25.99 -9.35
CA LEU A 188 -2.86 -26.35 -7.93
C LEU A 188 -2.37 -27.78 -7.69
N PHE A 189 -2.68 -28.69 -8.62
CA PHE A 189 -2.26 -30.08 -8.50
C PHE A 189 -0.73 -30.20 -8.56
N ASP A 190 -0.09 -29.47 -9.47
CA ASP A 190 1.38 -29.46 -9.57
C ASP A 190 2.03 -28.83 -8.33
N GLN A 191 1.43 -27.77 -7.78
CA GLN A 191 1.88 -27.16 -6.52
C GLN A 191 1.80 -28.16 -5.37
N CYS A 192 0.65 -28.82 -5.17
CA CYS A 192 0.48 -29.84 -4.14
C CYS A 192 1.43 -31.03 -4.34
N ARG A 193 1.62 -31.50 -5.58
CA ARG A 193 2.56 -32.57 -5.91
C ARG A 193 4.00 -32.20 -5.56
N ALA A 194 4.40 -30.97 -5.84
CA ALA A 194 5.71 -30.45 -5.46
C ALA A 194 5.84 -30.42 -3.92
N MET A 195 4.85 -29.86 -3.21
CA MET A 195 4.88 -29.82 -1.74
C MET A 195 5.01 -31.21 -1.11
N CYS A 196 4.21 -32.19 -1.56
CA CYS A 196 4.26 -33.57 -1.07
C CYS A 196 5.59 -34.29 -1.37
N ARG A 197 6.39 -33.79 -2.33
CA ARG A 197 7.70 -34.37 -2.65
C ARG A 197 8.79 -33.86 -1.72
N PHE A 198 8.71 -32.60 -1.28
CA PHE A 198 9.77 -31.95 -0.50
C PHE A 198 9.47 -31.91 1.01
N TYR A 199 8.20 -31.98 1.41
CA TYR A 199 7.77 -31.85 2.80
C TYR A 199 6.92 -33.04 3.24
N GLU A 200 7.12 -33.47 4.48
CA GLU A 200 6.36 -34.55 5.10
C GLU A 200 4.90 -34.16 5.36
N LYS A 201 4.67 -32.89 5.73
CA LYS A 201 3.36 -32.36 6.14
C LYS A 201 3.01 -31.12 5.33
N PRO A 202 2.63 -31.28 4.05
CA PRO A 202 2.18 -30.18 3.22
C PRO A 202 0.77 -29.73 3.62
N LEU A 203 0.55 -28.43 3.76
CA LEU A 203 -0.72 -27.82 4.12
C LEU A 203 -1.17 -26.84 3.04
N LEU A 204 -2.44 -26.93 2.65
CA LEU A 204 -3.09 -25.95 1.79
C LEU A 204 -4.02 -25.09 2.64
N LEU A 205 -3.68 -23.82 2.82
CA LEU A 205 -4.49 -22.84 3.53
C LEU A 205 -5.37 -22.10 2.53
N VAL A 206 -6.68 -22.39 2.54
CA VAL A 206 -7.66 -21.66 1.74
C VAL A 206 -8.35 -20.63 2.62
N GLU A 207 -8.19 -19.36 2.28
CA GLU A 207 -8.91 -18.29 2.96
C GLU A 207 -10.35 -18.25 2.50
N LEU A 208 -11.29 -18.08 3.43
CA LEU A 208 -12.70 -17.93 3.11
C LEU A 208 -13.19 -16.60 3.68
N GLN A 209 -13.86 -15.80 2.84
CA GLN A 209 -14.55 -14.62 3.34
C GLN A 209 -15.70 -15.06 4.24
N SER A 210 -15.72 -14.60 5.49
CA SER A 210 -16.67 -15.00 6.54
C SER A 210 -18.14 -14.61 6.31
N GLY A 211 -18.54 -14.31 5.06
CA GLY A 211 -19.89 -13.86 4.70
C GLY A 211 -20.79 -14.92 4.06
N ARG A 212 -20.27 -16.09 3.63
CA ARG A 212 -21.13 -17.13 3.02
C ARG A 212 -21.60 -18.13 4.09
N LYS A 213 -22.79 -17.90 4.62
CA LYS A 213 -23.56 -18.90 5.39
C LYS A 213 -23.66 -20.18 4.55
N GLY A 214 -23.07 -21.28 5.00
CA GLY A 214 -23.21 -22.58 4.31
C GLY A 214 -22.16 -23.65 4.64
N TRP A 215 -20.99 -23.26 5.15
CA TRP A 215 -19.96 -24.23 5.51
C TRP A 215 -20.18 -24.73 6.94
N ARG A 216 -20.55 -26.00 7.09
CA ARG A 216 -20.59 -26.70 8.38
C ARG A 216 -19.44 -27.70 8.45
N ARG A 217 -18.93 -27.90 9.67
CA ARG A 217 -17.90 -28.90 9.97
C ARG A 217 -18.47 -30.29 9.66
N PHE A 218 -17.74 -31.10 8.91
CA PHE A 218 -18.21 -32.39 8.38
C PHE A 218 -18.57 -33.41 9.49
N ASP A 219 -18.11 -33.20 10.73
CA ASP A 219 -18.35 -34.08 11.87
C ASP A 219 -19.68 -33.83 12.62
N ASP A 220 -20.47 -32.82 12.24
CA ASP A 220 -21.79 -32.61 12.85
C ASP A 220 -22.82 -33.61 12.30
N ARG A 221 -22.75 -34.87 12.78
CA ARG A 221 -23.68 -35.96 12.42
C ARG A 221 -25.15 -35.61 12.60
N GLN A 222 -25.50 -34.67 13.48
CA GLN A 222 -26.88 -34.23 13.71
C GLN A 222 -27.42 -33.30 12.61
N SER A 223 -26.54 -32.65 11.83
CA SER A 223 -26.95 -31.68 10.80
C SER A 223 -27.33 -32.34 9.47
N ALA A 224 -26.75 -33.50 9.15
CA ALA A 224 -27.02 -34.23 7.91
C ALA A 224 -28.45 -34.79 7.84
N ALA A 225 -29.02 -35.19 8.99
CA ALA A 225 -30.37 -35.75 9.06
C ALA A 225 -31.49 -34.72 8.76
N LYS A 226 -31.23 -33.41 8.93
CA LYS A 226 -32.21 -32.34 8.68
C LYS A 226 -32.24 -31.84 7.23
N LEU A 227 -31.32 -32.31 6.39
CA LEU A 227 -31.24 -31.94 4.97
C LEU A 227 -31.83 -33.02 4.03
N ALA A 228 -32.31 -34.14 4.59
CA ALA A 228 -32.90 -35.26 3.85
C ALA A 228 -34.45 -35.29 3.92
N ILE A 229 -35.08 -34.19 4.35
CA ILE A 229 -36.53 -33.94 4.27
C ILE A 229 -36.71 -32.58 3.62
#